data_AF-A0A1F9YT14-F1
#
_entry.id   AF-A0A1F9YT14-F1
#
_cell.length_a   1.000
_cell.length_b   1.000
_cell.length_c   1.000
_cell.angle_alpha   90.00
_cell.angle_beta   90.00
_cell.angle_gamma   90.00
#
_symmetry.space_group_name_H-M   'P 1'
#
loop_
_entity.id
_entity.type
_entity.pdbx_description
1 polymer ?
#
loop_
_entity_poly.entity_id
_entity_poly.type
_entity_poly.pdbx_seq_one_letter_code
_entity_poly.pdbx_strand_id
1 'polypeptide(L)'
;MKVQVDALQARIIAILRDWYPITVEELRDELSLPSGVLERSLKSLMVKGVIALEPLSDKTYIRLLVPEMVLETSASKKSRKSKKRNPPPRPDDDSYMYT
;
A
#
# COMPACT_ATOMS: atom_id res chain seq x y z
N MET A 1 -6.37 -18.35 1.75
CA MET A 1 -5.31 -17.64 2.51
C MET A 1 -5.57 -16.14 2.40
N LYS A 2 -5.58 -15.41 3.53
CA LYS A 2 -5.78 -13.95 3.54
C LYS A 2 -4.44 -13.27 3.69
N VAL A 3 -4.10 -12.37 2.78
CA VAL A 3 -2.83 -11.65 2.81
C VAL A 3 -3.12 -10.15 2.85
N GLN A 4 -2.64 -9.49 3.90
CA GLN A 4 -2.67 -8.03 3.97
C GLN A 4 -1.62 -7.49 3.01
N VAL A 5 -2.08 -6.75 2.00
CA VAL A 5 -1.22 -6.14 0.99
C VAL A 5 -1.48 -4.65 0.91
N ASP A 6 -0.44 -3.89 0.60
CA ASP A 6 -0.60 -2.47 0.29
C ASP A 6 -1.20 -2.28 -1.10
N ALA A 7 -1.71 -1.08 -1.40
CA ALA A 7 -2.33 -0.78 -2.69
C ALA A 7 -1.39 -1.06 -3.88
N LEU A 8 -0.09 -0.77 -3.73
CA LEU A 8 0.91 -1.05 -4.76
C LEU A 8 1.13 -2.56 -4.96
N GLN A 9 1.18 -3.32 -3.86
CA GLN A 9 1.29 -4.79 -3.91
C GLN A 9 0.06 -5.43 -4.54
N ALA A 10 -1.15 -4.95 -4.23
CA ALA A 10 -2.38 -5.41 -4.86
C ALA A 10 -2.38 -5.18 -6.38
N ARG A 11 -1.86 -4.02 -6.83
CA ARG A 11 -1.72 -3.71 -8.26
C ARG A 11 -0.72 -4.62 -8.96
N ILE A 12 0.44 -4.87 -8.36
CA ILE A 12 1.43 -5.83 -8.87
C ILE A 12 0.80 -7.21 -9.06
N ILE A 13 0.04 -7.67 -8.07
CA ILE A 13 -0.63 -8.98 -8.11
C ILE A 13 -1.69 -9.06 -9.20
N ALA A 14 -2.46 -7.99 -9.41
CA ALA A 14 -3.45 -7.94 -10.48
C ALA A 14 -2.77 -8.09 -11.86
N ILE A 15 -1.70 -7.33 -12.10
CA ILE A 15 -0.92 -7.42 -13.34
C ILE A 15 -0.37 -8.84 -13.53
N LEU A 16 0.19 -9.44 -12.48
CA LEU A 16 0.73 -10.80 -12.55
C LEU A 16 -0.34 -11.88 -12.83
N ARG A 17 -1.61 -11.62 -12.48
CA ARG A 17 -2.72 -12.53 -12.76
C ARG A 17 -3.17 -12.43 -14.22
N ASP A 18 -3.16 -11.22 -14.77
CA ASP A 18 -3.60 -10.97 -16.14
C ASP A 18 -2.50 -11.31 -17.15
N TRP A 19 -1.23 -11.04 -16.83
CA TRP A 19 -0.08 -11.13 -17.71
C TRP A 19 0.97 -12.11 -17.16
N TYR A 20 0.66 -13.41 -17.22
CA TYR A 20 1.60 -14.47 -16.87
C TYR A 20 2.15 -15.16 -18.12
N PRO A 21 3.49 -15.38 -18.25
CA PRO A 21 4.59 -14.99 -17.35
C PRO A 21 5.18 -13.59 -17.65
N ILE A 22 5.62 -12.87 -16.61
CA ILE A 22 6.25 -11.53 -16.70
C ILE A 22 7.60 -11.47 -15.97
N THR A 23 8.50 -10.64 -16.46
CA THR A 23 9.82 -10.37 -15.86
C THR A 23 9.82 -9.18 -14.91
N VAL A 24 10.86 -9.08 -14.07
CA VAL A 24 11.06 -7.91 -13.19
C VAL A 24 11.22 -6.61 -13.99
N GLU A 25 11.84 -6.67 -15.17
CA GLU A 25 12.04 -5.51 -16.04
C GLU A 25 10.73 -5.04 -16.66
N GLU A 26 9.95 -5.94 -17.25
CA GLU A 26 8.63 -5.60 -17.81
C GLU A 26 7.69 -5.05 -16.74
N LEU A 27 7.71 -5.65 -15.54
CA LEU A 27 6.88 -5.18 -14.44
C LEU A 27 7.32 -3.80 -13.93
N ARG A 28 8.62 -3.48 -14.00
CA ARG A 28 9.14 -2.15 -13.70
C ARG A 28 8.66 -1.12 -14.72
N ASP A 29 8.76 -1.45 -16.00
CA ASP A 29 8.43 -0.54 -17.08
C ASP A 29 6.92 -0.24 -17.09
N GLU A 30 6.08 -1.27 -16.87
CA GLU A 30 4.62 -1.13 -16.76
C GLU A 30 4.18 -0.27 -15.58
N LEU A 31 4.84 -0.41 -14.42
CA LEU A 31 4.51 0.37 -13.23
C LEU A 31 5.20 1.74 -13.20
N SER A 32 6.20 1.97 -14.07
CA SER A 32 7.05 3.16 -14.09
C SER A 32 7.58 3.52 -12.69
N LEU A 33 7.95 2.50 -11.91
CA LEU A 33 8.40 2.66 -10.53
C LEU A 33 9.93 2.68 -10.42
N PRO A 34 10.49 3.42 -9.45
CA PRO A 34 11.90 3.32 -9.13
C PRO A 34 12.25 1.92 -8.62
N SER A 35 13.40 1.39 -9.07
CA SER A 35 13.87 0.02 -8.80
C SER A 35 13.84 -0.34 -7.32
N GLY A 36 14.31 0.55 -6.44
CA GLY A 36 14.34 0.30 -5.00
C GLY A 36 12.96 0.12 -4.36
N VAL A 37 11.92 0.77 -4.89
CA VAL A 37 10.53 0.61 -4.40
C VAL A 37 9.96 -0.72 -4.90
N LEU A 38 10.24 -1.06 -6.16
CA LEU A 38 9.81 -2.31 -6.74
C LEU A 38 10.44 -3.52 -6.03
N GLU A 39 11.75 -3.52 -5.86
CA GLU A 39 12.49 -4.59 -5.17
C GLU A 39 12.00 -4.80 -3.74
N ARG A 40 11.77 -3.71 -2.99
CA ARG A 40 11.23 -3.78 -1.63
C ARG A 40 9.85 -4.42 -1.60
N SER A 41 9.02 -4.08 -2.59
CA SER A 41 7.66 -4.61 -2.72
C SER A 41 7.66 -6.10 -3.10
N LEU A 42 8.50 -6.48 -4.07
CA LEU A 42 8.71 -7.88 -4.47
C LEU A 42 9.24 -8.71 -3.31
N LYS A 43 10.25 -8.22 -2.58
CA LYS A 43 10.79 -8.90 -1.40
C LYS A 43 9.72 -9.11 -0.33
N SER A 44 8.87 -8.11 -0.10
CA SER A 44 7.75 -8.24 0.85
C SER A 44 6.72 -9.28 0.39
N LEU A 45 6.43 -9.37 -0.91
CA LEU A 45 5.55 -10.40 -1.48
C LEU A 45 6.16 -11.80 -1.42
N MET A 46 7.48 -11.93 -1.61
CA MET A 46 8.20 -13.19 -1.43
C MET A 46 8.12 -13.70 0.01
N VAL A 47 8.38 -12.82 1.00
CA VAL A 47 8.31 -13.19 2.43
C VAL A 47 6.90 -13.63 2.83
N LYS A 48 5.87 -13.04 2.19
CA LYS A 48 4.47 -13.44 2.40
C LYS A 48 4.10 -14.75 1.70
N GLY A 49 5.01 -15.35 0.92
CA GLY A 49 4.77 -16.58 0.16
C GLY A 49 3.82 -16.40 -1.02
N VAL A 50 3.71 -15.18 -1.54
CA VAL A 50 2.78 -14.84 -2.64
C VAL A 50 3.42 -15.07 -4.00
N ILE A 51 4.68 -14.64 -4.14
CA ILE A 51 5.45 -14.73 -5.37
C ILE A 51 6.76 -15.48 -5.14
N ALA A 52 7.28 -16.11 -6.19
CA ALA A 52 8.63 -16.62 -6.28
C ALA A 52 9.35 -15.90 -7.42
N LEU A 53 10.60 -15.49 -7.18
CA LEU A 53 11.49 -15.01 -8.22
C LEU A 53 12.30 -16.19 -8.73
N GLU A 54 12.15 -16.52 -10.01
CA GLU A 54 12.92 -17.56 -10.67
C GLU A 54 13.94 -16.86 -11.61
N PRO A 55 15.22 -16.75 -11.20
CA PRO A 55 16.26 -16.26 -12.08
C PRO A 55 16.58 -17.32 -13.14
N LEU A 56 16.38 -16.98 -14.41
CA LEU A 56 16.63 -17.85 -15.56
C LEU A 56 17.60 -17.18 -16.51
N SER A 57 18.84 -17.70 -16.57
CA SER A 57 19.98 -17.20 -17.35
C SER A 57 20.23 -15.70 -17.14
N ASP A 58 19.51 -14.86 -17.87
CA ASP A 58 19.70 -13.41 -17.95
C ASP A 58 18.47 -12.63 -17.44
N LYS A 59 17.36 -13.31 -17.15
CA LYS A 59 16.09 -12.67 -16.78
C LYS A 59 15.53 -13.24 -15.49
N THR A 60 14.99 -12.37 -14.66
CA THR A 60 14.26 -12.79 -13.45
C THR A 60 12.77 -12.80 -13.75
N TYR A 61 12.18 -13.99 -13.75
CA TYR A 61 10.73 -14.16 -13.91
C TYR A 61 10.02 -14.14 -12.56
N ILE A 62 8.80 -13.61 -12.56
CA ILE A 62 7.95 -13.56 -11.38
C ILE A 62 6.88 -14.63 -11.51
N ARG A 63 6.92 -15.62 -10.62
CA ARG A 63 5.93 -16.69 -10.55
C ARG A 63 4.97 -16.44 -9.41
N LEU A 64 3.67 -16.52 -9.70
CA LEU A 64 2.64 -16.51 -8.66
C LEU A 64 2.54 -17.90 -8.04
N LEU A 65 2.70 -18.00 -6.72
CA LEU A 65 2.58 -19.28 -6.00
C LEU A 65 1.12 -19.62 -5.65
N VAL A 66 0.31 -18.58 -5.37
CA VAL A 66 -1.08 -18.75 -4.94
C VAL A 66 -2.00 -17.86 -5.79
N PRO A 67 -2.57 -18.37 -6.90
CA PRO A 67 -3.43 -17.59 -7.79
C PRO A 67 -4.78 -17.21 -7.16
N GLU A 68 -5.29 -18.00 -6.21
CA GLU A 68 -6.58 -17.78 -5.51
C GLU A 68 -6.41 -17.16 -4.11
N MET A 69 -5.58 -16.12 -3.98
CA MET A 69 -5.50 -15.37 -2.73
C MET A 69 -6.57 -14.27 -2.63
N VAL A 70 -7.10 -14.08 -1.41
CA VAL A 70 -7.99 -12.96 -1.11
C VAL A 70 -7.14 -11.80 -0.57
N LEU A 71 -7.09 -10.71 -1.34
CA LEU A 71 -6.35 -9.50 -1.01
C LEU A 71 -7.18 -8.63 -0.07
N GLU A 72 -6.67 -8.38 1.14
CA GLU A 72 -7.28 -7.39 2.05
C GLU A 72 -6.41 -6.12 2.03
N THR A 73 -6.85 -5.09 1.30
CA THR A 73 -6.19 -3.78 1.31
C THR A 73 -6.60 -3.03 2.59
N SER A 74 -5.64 -2.61 3.40
CA SER A 74 -5.90 -1.90 4.67
C SER A 74 -6.37 -0.44 4.49
N ALA A 75 -6.74 -0.02 3.28
CA ALA A 75 -7.03 1.37 2.93
C ALA A 75 -8.32 1.95 3.54
N SER A 76 -9.17 1.16 4.19
CA SER A 76 -10.44 1.62 4.75
C SER A 76 -10.38 1.72 6.28
N LYS A 77 -9.66 2.72 6.82
CA LYS A 77 -9.87 3.27 8.18
C LYS A 77 -9.13 4.60 8.43
N LYS A 78 -9.06 5.51 7.44
CA LYS A 78 -8.73 6.92 7.74
C LYS A 78 -9.99 7.61 8.31
N SER A 79 -10.25 7.38 9.59
CA SER A 79 -11.17 8.21 10.37
C SER A 79 -10.60 9.63 10.43
N ARG A 80 -11.13 10.51 9.58
CA ARG A 80 -10.94 11.96 9.67
C ARG A 80 -11.57 12.45 10.98
N LYS A 81 -10.82 12.42 12.08
CA LYS A 81 -11.22 13.06 13.33
C LYS A 81 -10.25 14.20 13.62
N SER A 82 -10.34 15.26 12.82
CA SER A 82 -9.78 16.57 13.14
C SER A 82 -10.53 17.10 14.36
N LYS A 83 -9.92 16.91 15.54
CA LYS A 83 -10.42 17.46 16.81
C LYS A 83 -10.25 18.98 16.75
N LYS A 84 -11.38 19.70 16.64
CA LYS A 84 -11.46 21.16 16.76
C LYS A 84 -10.67 21.60 18.00
N ARG A 85 -9.64 22.44 17.80
CA ARG A 85 -8.98 23.19 18.87
C ARG A 85 -9.95 24.30 19.29
N ASN A 86 -10.40 24.28 20.54
CA ASN A 86 -11.16 25.37 21.15
C ASN A 86 -10.33 26.67 21.08
N PRO A 87 -10.91 27.82 20.71
CA PRO A 87 -10.42 29.09 21.20
C PRO A 87 -10.81 29.29 22.68
N PRO A 88 -10.00 29.99 23.49
CA PRO A 88 -10.24 30.19 24.92
C PRO A 88 -11.48 31.08 25.17
N PRO A 89 -12.14 30.96 26.34
CA PRO A 89 -13.19 31.89 26.72
C PRO A 89 -12.59 33.30 26.87
N ARG A 90 -13.19 34.28 26.18
CA ARG A 90 -12.95 35.69 26.49
C ARG A 90 -13.70 35.99 27.79
N PRO A 91 -13.09 36.61 28.80
CA PRO A 91 -13.89 37.25 29.84
C PRO A 91 -14.58 38.45 29.20
N ASP A 92 -15.91 38.37 29.10
CA ASP A 92 -16.74 39.50 28.73
C ASP A 92 -16.68 40.56 29.82
N ASP A 93 -16.58 41.80 29.35
CA ASP A 93 -16.60 43.05 30.08
C ASP A 93 -17.99 43.22 30.74
N ASP A 94 -18.15 42.67 31.94
CA ASP A 94 -19.35 42.87 32.75
C ASP A 94 -19.10 43.97 33.77
N SER A 95 -19.26 45.20 33.27
CA SER A 95 -19.79 46.34 34.02
C SER A 95 -20.98 45.91 34.88
N TYR A 96 -20.74 45.69 36.18
CA TYR A 96 -21.80 45.71 37.19
C TYR A 96 -21.50 46.80 38.22
N MET A 97 -22.32 47.84 38.12
CA MET A 97 -22.68 48.77 39.18
C MET A 97 -22.87 48.08 40.53
N TYR A 98 -22.24 48.61 41.59
CA TYR A 98 -22.92 48.82 42.87
C TYR A 98 -22.38 50.09 43.55
N THR A 99 -23.31 51.02 43.74
CA THR A 99 -23.46 52.11 44.74
C THR A 99 -22.27 52.59 45.55
#